data_AF-A0A2J8PEP7-F1
#
_entry.id   AF-A0A2J8PEP7-F1
#
_cell.length_a   1.000
_cell.length_b   1.000
_cell.length_c   1.000
_cell.angle_alpha   90.00
_cell.angle_beta   90.00
_cell.angle_gamma   90.00
#
_symmetry.space_group_name_H-M   'P 1'
#
loop_
_entity.id
_entity.type
_entity.pdbx_description
1 polymer ?
#
loop_
_entity_poly.entity_id
_entity_poly.type
_entity_poly.pdbx_seq_one_letter_code
_entity_poly.pdbx_strand_id
1 'polypeptide(L)'
;MTTAVERKYINIRKRLDQLGYRQTLTVECLPLVEKLFSDLVHTTESLRQSKLSAVKAEKESANFDFVLEPYKLENARLSRENNELYLELMKLREHSDQHVKELKTSLKKCARETADLKFLNNQYAHKLKLLEKESKAKNERIQQLQEKNLHAVVQTPGGKKRSIAFRRQRMQIDEPVPPSEVSSYPVPQPDDPYIADLLQVADNRIQELQQEVHQLQEKLAMMESGVRDYSKQELNLCQKEKERLSDELLVKSDLETVVHQLEQEKQRLSKKVESFAVTERQLTLEVERMRLEHGIKRRDRSPSRLDTFLKGIEEERDYYKKELERLQHIIQRRSCSTSYSAREKSSIFRTPEKGDYNSEIHQITRERDELQRMLERFEKYMEDIQSNVKLLTAERDKLSVLYNEAQEELSALRKESTQTTAPHNIVSLMEKEKELALSDLRRVMAEKEALREKLE
;
A
#
# COMPACT_ATOMS: atom_id res chain seq x y z
N MET A 1 -1.41 73.02 69.62
CA MET A 1 -1.62 72.70 68.19
C MET A 1 -0.28 72.27 67.62
N THR A 2 0.01 70.97 67.50
CA THR A 2 1.27 70.54 66.89
C THR A 2 1.25 70.88 65.41
N THR A 3 2.31 71.52 64.93
CA THR A 3 2.43 71.93 63.53
C THR A 3 2.56 70.70 62.64
N ALA A 4 2.15 70.80 61.37
CA ALA A 4 2.24 69.67 60.44
C ALA A 4 3.67 69.11 60.32
N VAL A 5 4.68 69.98 60.48
CA VAL A 5 6.11 69.65 60.44
C VAL A 5 6.53 68.81 61.65
N GLU A 6 6.07 69.15 62.86
CA GLU A 6 6.35 68.37 64.08
C GLU A 6 5.77 66.95 64.00
N ARG A 7 4.56 66.81 63.45
CA ARG A 7 3.94 65.48 63.28
C ARG A 7 4.73 64.61 62.29
N LYS A 8 5.20 65.20 61.20
CA LYS A 8 6.09 64.51 60.24
C LYS A 8 7.43 64.14 60.88
N TYR A 9 8.02 65.03 61.68
CA TYR A 9 9.27 64.78 62.38
C TYR A 9 9.16 63.58 63.31
N ILE A 10 8.12 63.55 64.14
CA ILE A 10 7.87 62.45 65.08
C ILE A 10 7.67 61.12 64.33
N ASN A 11 6.96 61.13 63.20
CA ASN A 11 6.68 59.92 62.43
C ASN A 11 7.97 59.35 61.77
N ILE A 12 8.74 60.21 61.09
CA ILE A 12 10.01 59.81 60.48
C ILE A 12 11.02 59.37 61.54
N ARG A 13 11.07 60.07 62.67
CA ARG A 13 11.95 59.71 63.78
C ARG A 13 11.62 58.33 64.35
N LYS A 14 10.33 58.04 64.58
CA LYS A 14 9.88 56.70 65.01
C LYS A 14 10.28 55.60 64.02
N ARG A 15 10.14 55.84 62.71
CA ARG A 15 10.57 54.90 61.66
C ARG A 15 12.08 54.69 61.65
N LEU A 16 12.88 55.75 61.78
CA LEU A 16 14.34 55.65 61.89
C LEU A 16 14.77 54.88 63.14
N ASP A 17 14.14 55.16 64.29
CA ASP A 17 14.39 54.46 65.54
C ASP A 17 14.07 52.96 65.46
N GLN A 18 12.97 52.61 64.78
CA GLN A 18 12.59 51.21 64.50
C GLN A 18 13.64 50.50 63.64
N LEU A 19 14.29 51.22 62.73
CA LEU A 19 15.38 50.72 61.89
C LEU A 19 16.75 50.83 62.57
N GLY A 20 16.82 51.32 63.81
CA GLY A 20 18.05 51.43 64.60
C GLY A 20 18.88 52.71 64.34
N TYR A 21 18.41 53.63 63.49
CA TYR A 21 19.10 54.88 63.19
C TYR A 21 18.86 55.93 64.27
N ARG A 22 19.77 56.01 65.25
CA ARG A 22 19.60 56.87 66.43
C ARG A 22 20.20 58.28 66.32
N GLN A 23 20.82 58.65 65.20
CA GLN A 23 21.45 59.96 64.99
C GLN A 23 20.42 61.11 65.02
N THR A 24 20.87 62.30 65.44
CA THR A 24 20.01 63.50 65.51
C THR A 24 19.58 63.95 64.12
N LEU A 25 18.28 64.25 63.96
CA LEU A 25 17.70 64.70 62.69
C LEU A 25 17.37 66.19 62.79
N THR A 26 17.84 66.98 61.82
CA THR A 26 17.45 68.39 61.66
C THR A 26 16.18 68.51 60.82
N VAL A 27 15.42 69.59 61.03
CA VAL A 27 14.12 69.80 60.38
C VAL A 27 14.25 70.01 58.86
N GLU A 28 15.39 70.53 58.38
CA GLU A 28 15.63 70.77 56.95
C GLU A 28 15.78 69.47 56.14
N CYS A 29 16.28 68.40 56.77
CA CYS A 29 16.52 67.11 56.10
C CYS A 29 15.25 66.26 55.98
N LEU A 30 14.15 66.63 56.64
CA LEU A 30 12.93 65.84 56.72
C LEU A 30 12.32 65.44 55.36
N PRO A 31 12.14 66.38 54.40
CA PRO A 31 11.50 66.06 53.12
C PRO A 31 12.31 65.07 52.28
N LEU A 32 13.64 65.11 52.38
CA LEU A 32 14.52 64.19 51.68
C LEU A 32 14.42 62.78 52.27
N VAL A 33 14.47 62.66 53.60
CA VAL A 33 14.33 61.38 54.30
C VAL A 33 12.95 60.76 54.06
N GLU A 34 11.89 61.57 54.02
CA GLU A 34 10.52 61.12 53.68
C GLU A 34 10.47 60.51 52.26
N LYS A 35 11.10 61.16 51.28
CA LYS A 35 11.19 60.66 49.90
C LYS A 35 12.03 59.39 49.80
N LEU A 36 13.20 59.35 50.43
CA LEU A 36 14.06 58.17 50.43
C LEU A 36 13.37 56.94 51.05
N PHE A 37 12.61 57.13 52.14
CA PHE A 37 11.80 56.04 52.69
C PHE A 37 10.68 55.60 51.76
N SER A 38 10.03 56.54 51.10
CA SER A 38 8.97 56.24 50.13
C SER A 38 9.52 55.44 48.95
N ASP A 39 10.67 55.85 48.42
CA ASP A 39 11.38 55.15 47.34
C ASP A 39 11.87 53.76 47.77
N LEU A 40 12.38 53.62 49.00
CA LEU A 40 12.81 52.33 49.54
C LEU A 40 11.62 51.37 49.71
N VAL A 41 10.48 51.86 50.18
CA VAL A 41 9.25 51.06 50.28
C VAL A 41 8.76 50.67 48.89
N HIS A 42 8.71 51.60 47.94
CA HIS A 42 8.30 51.29 46.57
C HIS A 42 9.23 50.30 45.87
N THR A 43 10.55 50.45 46.01
CA THR A 43 11.53 49.54 45.39
C THR A 43 11.48 48.15 46.01
N THR A 44 11.34 48.03 47.33
CA THR A 44 11.20 46.73 48.01
C THR A 44 9.88 46.04 47.69
N GLU A 45 8.78 46.79 47.59
CA GLU A 45 7.48 46.26 47.17
C GLU A 45 7.49 45.84 45.69
N SER A 46 8.09 46.64 44.81
CA SER A 46 8.25 46.31 43.38
C SER A 46 9.12 45.07 43.18
N LEU A 47 10.22 44.94 43.94
CA LEU A 47 11.06 43.74 43.92
C LEU A 47 10.29 42.51 44.41
N ARG A 48 9.48 42.64 45.46
CA ARG A 48 8.62 41.56 45.96
C ARG A 48 7.59 41.14 44.92
N GLN A 49 6.93 42.10 44.25
CA GLN A 49 5.97 41.83 43.18
C GLN A 49 6.63 41.15 41.98
N SER A 50 7.80 41.65 41.55
CA SER A 50 8.61 41.07 40.47
C SER A 50 9.05 39.63 40.77
N LYS A 51 9.48 39.34 42.01
CA LYS A 51 9.80 37.96 42.42
C LYS A 51 8.58 37.04 42.39
N LEU A 52 7.43 37.52 42.85
CA LEU A 52 6.19 36.75 42.82
C LEU A 52 5.73 36.46 41.39
N SER A 53 5.82 37.43 40.49
CA SER A 53 5.49 37.22 39.07
C SER A 53 6.47 36.26 38.39
N ALA A 54 7.77 36.36 38.67
CA ALA A 54 8.77 35.43 38.15
C ALA A 54 8.50 33.98 38.58
N VAL A 55 8.21 33.75 39.86
CA VAL A 55 7.87 32.40 40.36
C VAL A 55 6.57 31.89 39.74
N LYS A 56 5.59 32.77 39.50
CA LYS A 56 4.35 32.39 38.82
C LYS A 56 4.61 31.99 37.36
N ALA A 57 5.41 32.78 36.64
CA ALA A 57 5.78 32.50 35.26
C ALA A 57 6.59 31.19 35.14
N GLU A 58 7.49 30.91 36.08
CA GLU A 58 8.26 29.67 36.11
C GLU A 58 7.36 28.43 36.29
N LYS A 59 6.34 28.52 37.17
CA LYS A 59 5.33 27.47 37.33
C LYS A 59 4.46 27.29 36.08
N GLU A 60 4.07 28.39 35.44
CA GLU A 60 3.32 28.36 34.19
C GLU A 60 4.14 27.74 33.05
N SER A 61 5.44 28.06 32.95
CA SER A 61 6.37 27.44 32.00
C SER A 61 6.48 25.93 32.21
N ALA A 62 6.68 25.48 33.45
CA ALA A 62 6.72 24.06 33.76
C ALA A 62 5.40 23.34 33.42
N ASN A 63 4.26 24.01 33.63
CA ASN A 63 2.96 23.49 33.24
C ASN A 63 2.81 23.39 31.72
N PHE A 64 3.29 24.38 30.95
CA PHE A 64 3.30 24.29 29.49
C PHE A 64 4.20 23.15 28.99
N ASP A 65 5.38 22.95 29.58
CA ASP A 65 6.25 21.83 29.21
C ASP A 65 5.57 20.49 29.45
N PHE A 66 4.90 20.32 30.58
CA PHE A 66 4.12 19.11 30.87
C PHE A 66 2.97 18.88 29.87
N VAL A 67 2.25 19.95 29.48
CA VAL A 67 1.15 19.84 28.51
C VAL A 67 1.68 19.58 27.09
N LEU A 68 2.86 20.10 26.74
CA LEU A 68 3.45 19.95 25.40
C LEU A 68 4.24 18.65 25.22
N GLU A 69 4.73 18.04 26.30
CA GLU A 69 5.54 16.81 26.24
C GLU A 69 4.87 15.67 25.44
N PRO A 70 3.58 15.33 25.65
CA PRO A 70 2.93 14.28 24.87
C PRO A 70 2.89 14.58 23.36
N TYR A 71 2.65 15.84 22.99
CA TYR A 71 2.64 16.25 21.59
C TYR A 71 4.02 16.22 20.96
N LYS A 72 5.07 16.59 21.70
CA LYS A 72 6.46 16.48 21.24
C LYS A 72 6.83 15.01 20.99
N LEU A 73 6.47 14.11 21.90
CA LEU A 73 6.71 12.67 21.76
C LEU A 73 5.94 12.08 20.57
N GLU A 74 4.66 12.43 20.40
CA GLU A 74 3.85 11.93 19.29
C GLU A 74 4.35 12.48 17.95
N ASN A 75 4.73 13.76 17.86
CA ASN A 75 5.35 14.31 16.64
C ASN A 75 6.67 13.62 16.30
N ALA A 76 7.50 13.30 17.29
CA ALA A 76 8.74 12.55 17.07
C ALA A 76 8.47 11.10 16.61
N ARG A 77 7.40 10.47 17.11
CA ARG A 77 6.94 9.15 16.65
C ARG A 77 6.47 9.21 15.20
N LEU A 78 5.55 10.11 14.89
CA LEU A 78 5.00 10.31 13.54
C LEU A 78 6.10 10.67 12.53
N SER A 79 7.07 11.48 12.92
CA SER A 79 8.20 11.84 12.04
C SER A 79 9.07 10.63 11.71
N ARG A 80 9.30 9.72 12.66
CA ARG A 80 10.03 8.47 12.40
C ARG A 80 9.24 7.54 11.48
N GLU A 81 7.96 7.34 11.77
CA GLU A 81 7.07 6.51 10.96
C GLU A 81 6.97 7.04 9.52
N ASN A 82 6.86 8.36 9.33
CA ASN A 82 6.80 8.98 8.01
C ASN A 82 8.11 8.75 7.22
N ASN A 83 9.27 8.89 7.88
CA ASN A 83 10.56 8.63 7.24
C ASN A 83 10.74 7.15 6.88
N GLU A 84 10.29 6.23 7.74
CA GLU A 84 10.31 4.79 7.48
C GLU A 84 9.41 4.42 6.29
N LEU A 85 8.17 4.90 6.28
CA LEU A 85 7.23 4.71 5.17
C LEU A 85 7.76 5.28 3.86
N TYR A 86 8.43 6.45 3.90
CA TYR A 86 9.06 7.04 2.72
C TYR A 86 10.17 6.14 2.15
N LEU A 87 11.01 5.58 3.03
CA LEU A 87 12.06 4.64 2.64
C LEU A 87 11.49 3.33 2.07
N GLU A 88 10.43 2.79 2.66
CA GLU A 88 9.75 1.61 2.15
C GLU A 88 9.13 1.86 0.77
N LEU A 89 8.47 3.01 0.57
CA LEU A 89 7.92 3.40 -0.72
C LEU A 89 9.00 3.53 -1.79
N MET A 90 10.18 4.08 -1.46
CA MET A 90 11.30 4.13 -2.41
C MET A 90 11.77 2.72 -2.79
N LYS A 91 11.97 1.83 -1.81
CA LYS A 91 12.38 0.45 -2.07
C LYS A 91 11.37 -0.32 -2.91
N LEU A 92 10.07 -0.17 -2.60
CA LEU A 92 9.00 -0.83 -3.34
C LEU A 92 8.94 -0.34 -4.79
N ARG A 93 9.10 0.97 -5.00
CA ARG A 93 9.21 1.56 -6.35
C ARG A 93 10.40 0.98 -7.12
N GLU A 94 11.58 0.94 -6.49
CA GLU A 94 12.79 0.40 -7.12
C GLU A 94 12.61 -1.07 -7.52
N HIS A 95 12.05 -1.89 -6.63
CA HIS A 95 11.76 -3.30 -6.92
C HIS A 95 10.75 -3.46 -8.06
N SER A 96 9.67 -2.66 -8.05
CA SER A 96 8.68 -2.65 -9.13
C SER A 96 9.30 -2.24 -10.46
N ASP A 97 10.08 -1.17 -10.49
CA ASP A 97 10.76 -0.70 -11.70
C ASP A 97 11.75 -1.74 -12.25
N GLN A 98 12.45 -2.43 -11.35
CA GLN A 98 13.35 -3.52 -11.71
C GLN A 98 12.56 -4.70 -12.32
N HIS A 99 11.46 -5.12 -11.70
CA HIS A 99 10.60 -6.19 -12.21
C HIS A 99 10.00 -5.84 -13.58
N VAL A 100 9.54 -4.60 -13.77
CA VAL A 100 9.06 -4.11 -15.06
C VAL A 100 10.16 -4.15 -16.13
N LYS A 101 11.41 -3.81 -15.77
CA LYS A 101 12.55 -3.91 -16.70
C LYS A 101 12.79 -5.37 -17.11
N GLU A 102 12.78 -6.30 -16.17
CA GLU A 102 12.99 -7.73 -16.42
C GLU A 102 11.87 -8.35 -17.28
N LEU A 103 10.62 -7.97 -17.04
CA LEU A 103 9.50 -8.39 -17.90
C LEU A 103 9.64 -7.80 -19.30
N LYS A 104 10.05 -6.54 -19.43
CA LYS A 104 10.29 -5.91 -20.74
C LYS A 104 11.42 -6.57 -21.52
N THR A 105 12.51 -6.96 -20.87
CA THR A 105 13.61 -7.68 -21.54
C THR A 105 13.18 -9.08 -21.97
N SER A 106 12.45 -9.79 -21.11
CA SER A 106 11.89 -11.11 -21.42
C SER A 106 10.90 -11.07 -22.58
N LEU A 107 10.00 -10.07 -22.58
CA LEU A 107 9.07 -9.85 -23.68
C LEU A 107 9.80 -9.59 -25.00
N LYS A 108 10.85 -8.75 -24.99
CA LYS A 108 11.66 -8.50 -26.19
C LYS A 108 12.35 -9.77 -26.69
N LYS A 109 12.81 -10.65 -25.79
CA LYS A 109 13.41 -11.93 -26.15
C LYS A 109 12.38 -12.85 -26.83
N CYS A 110 11.23 -13.07 -26.20
CA CYS A 110 10.16 -13.89 -26.76
C CYS A 110 9.64 -13.33 -28.10
N ALA A 111 9.57 -12.00 -28.24
CA ALA A 111 9.17 -11.37 -29.50
C ALA A 111 10.15 -11.66 -30.64
N ARG A 112 11.47 -11.65 -30.37
CA ARG A 112 12.49 -12.04 -31.35
C ARG A 112 12.37 -13.51 -31.73
N GLU A 113 12.28 -14.40 -30.75
CA GLU A 113 12.10 -15.85 -30.98
C GLU A 113 10.83 -16.13 -31.80
N THR A 114 9.74 -15.42 -31.52
CA THR A 114 8.50 -15.53 -32.29
C THR A 114 8.68 -15.05 -33.73
N ALA A 115 9.43 -13.98 -33.95
CA ALA A 115 9.72 -13.49 -35.30
C ALA A 115 10.58 -14.49 -36.09
N ASP A 116 11.60 -15.08 -35.45
CA ASP A 116 12.48 -16.09 -36.04
C ASP A 116 11.70 -17.36 -36.39
N LEU A 117 10.84 -17.84 -35.48
CA LEU A 117 9.97 -18.98 -35.74
C LEU A 117 8.97 -18.71 -36.88
N LYS A 118 8.41 -17.51 -36.95
CA LYS A 118 7.54 -17.12 -38.08
C LYS A 118 8.29 -17.12 -39.41
N PHE A 119 9.52 -16.61 -39.42
CA PHE A 119 10.39 -16.64 -40.61
C PHE A 119 10.68 -18.08 -41.04
N LEU A 120 11.07 -18.94 -40.09
CA LEU A 120 11.36 -20.34 -40.34
C LEU A 120 10.13 -21.11 -40.84
N ASN A 121 8.96 -20.89 -40.23
CA ASN A 121 7.71 -21.49 -40.68
C ASN A 121 7.38 -21.08 -42.12
N ASN A 122 7.55 -19.80 -42.46
CA ASN A 122 7.35 -19.33 -43.82
C ASN A 122 8.33 -19.99 -44.83
N GLN A 123 9.58 -20.20 -44.42
CA GLN A 123 10.56 -20.93 -45.23
C GLN A 123 10.14 -22.39 -45.47
N TYR A 124 9.69 -23.10 -44.42
CA TYR A 124 9.17 -24.46 -44.57
C TYR A 124 7.91 -24.52 -45.43
N ALA A 125 7.00 -23.55 -45.31
CA ALA A 125 5.83 -23.43 -46.15
C ALA A 125 6.21 -23.26 -47.64
N HIS A 126 7.23 -22.45 -47.94
CA HIS A 126 7.74 -22.32 -49.31
C HIS A 126 8.37 -23.63 -49.82
N LYS A 127 9.18 -24.30 -48.99
CA LYS A 127 9.79 -25.59 -49.33
C LYS A 127 8.74 -26.67 -49.62
N LEU A 128 7.68 -26.74 -48.80
CA LEU A 128 6.55 -27.65 -49.02
C LEU A 128 5.89 -27.40 -50.37
N LYS A 129 5.60 -26.13 -50.72
CA LYS A 129 5.02 -25.78 -52.03
C LYS A 129 5.91 -26.20 -53.21
N LEU A 130 7.23 -26.10 -53.08
CA LEU A 130 8.15 -26.57 -54.12
C LEU A 130 8.10 -28.10 -54.27
N LEU A 131 8.16 -28.83 -53.16
CA LEU A 131 8.08 -30.29 -53.16
C LEU A 131 6.72 -30.80 -53.68
N GLU A 132 5.62 -30.12 -53.34
CA GLU A 132 4.30 -30.42 -53.88
C GLU A 132 4.23 -30.24 -55.40
N LYS A 133 4.83 -29.17 -55.94
CA LYS A 133 4.93 -28.95 -57.39
C LYS A 133 5.77 -30.04 -58.07
N GLU A 134 6.92 -30.39 -57.49
CA GLU A 134 7.78 -31.44 -58.01
C GLU A 134 7.08 -32.81 -57.98
N SER A 135 6.39 -33.12 -56.89
CA SER A 135 5.59 -34.35 -56.73
C SER A 135 4.47 -34.41 -57.77
N LYS A 136 3.74 -33.31 -58.00
CA LYS A 136 2.72 -33.21 -59.05
C LYS A 136 3.33 -33.46 -60.43
N ALA A 137 4.45 -32.82 -60.77
CA ALA A 137 5.14 -33.02 -62.05
C ALA A 137 5.63 -34.47 -62.24
N LYS A 138 6.16 -35.10 -61.18
CA LYS A 138 6.53 -36.52 -61.19
C LYS A 138 5.32 -37.42 -61.43
N ASN A 139 4.19 -37.15 -60.77
CA ASN A 139 2.94 -37.89 -60.96
C ASN A 139 2.40 -37.74 -62.39
N GLU A 140 2.37 -36.53 -62.94
CA GLU A 140 1.99 -36.27 -64.33
C GLU A 140 2.92 -37.00 -65.30
N ARG A 141 4.24 -37.02 -65.03
CA ARG A 141 5.20 -37.76 -65.85
C ARG A 141 4.97 -39.26 -65.80
N ILE A 142 4.66 -39.81 -64.62
CA ILE A 142 4.30 -41.22 -64.46
C ILE A 142 3.03 -41.52 -65.26
N GLN A 143 2.01 -40.67 -65.19
CA GLN A 143 0.77 -40.83 -65.97
C GLN A 143 1.05 -40.81 -67.48
N GLN A 144 1.80 -39.83 -67.98
CA GLN A 144 2.20 -39.76 -69.39
C GLN A 144 2.98 -41.01 -69.84
N LEU A 145 3.88 -41.53 -69.00
CA LEU A 145 4.61 -42.76 -69.30
C LEU A 145 3.70 -43.99 -69.29
N GLN A 146 2.75 -44.06 -68.36
CA GLN A 146 1.73 -45.12 -68.33
C GLN A 146 0.84 -45.06 -69.57
N GLU A 147 0.39 -43.87 -70.00
CA GLU A 147 -0.36 -43.66 -71.24
C GLU A 147 0.45 -44.07 -72.47
N LYS A 148 1.70 -43.63 -72.60
CA LYS A 148 2.57 -44.05 -73.71
C LYS A 148 2.83 -45.55 -73.71
N ASN A 149 2.97 -46.16 -72.52
CA ASN A 149 3.09 -47.60 -72.40
C ASN A 149 1.80 -48.29 -72.88
N LEU A 150 0.62 -47.78 -72.52
CA LEU A 150 -0.71 -48.23 -72.99
C LEU A 150 -0.92 -48.12 -74.51
N HIS A 151 -0.07 -47.41 -75.24
CA HIS A 151 -0.15 -47.25 -76.71
C HIS A 151 1.03 -47.89 -77.45
N ALA A 152 1.99 -48.50 -76.75
CA ALA A 152 3.16 -49.11 -77.36
C ALA A 152 2.79 -50.44 -78.05
N VAL A 153 2.77 -50.44 -79.39
CA VAL A 153 2.55 -51.64 -80.22
C VAL A 153 3.90 -52.16 -80.73
N VAL A 154 4.31 -53.34 -80.25
CA VAL A 154 5.50 -54.04 -80.77
C VAL A 154 5.14 -54.70 -82.10
N GLN A 155 5.70 -54.23 -83.22
CA GLN A 155 5.66 -54.97 -84.49
C GLN A 155 6.76 -56.02 -84.50
N THR A 156 6.38 -57.29 -84.43
CA THR A 156 7.28 -58.40 -84.75
C THR A 156 7.45 -58.53 -86.27
N PRO A 157 8.62 -58.96 -86.80
CA PRO A 157 8.94 -59.06 -88.25
C PRO A 157 8.10 -60.03 -89.11
N GLY A 158 6.86 -60.33 -88.74
CA GLY A 158 5.95 -61.26 -89.41
C GLY A 158 4.53 -60.71 -89.67
N GLY A 159 4.34 -59.38 -89.68
CA GLY A 159 3.15 -58.73 -90.25
C GLY A 159 1.81 -58.90 -89.50
N LYS A 160 1.72 -59.67 -88.42
CA LYS A 160 0.48 -59.80 -87.63
C LYS A 160 0.50 -58.89 -86.40
N LYS A 161 -0.32 -57.83 -86.43
CA LYS A 161 -0.57 -56.95 -85.28
C LYS A 161 -1.39 -57.71 -84.23
N ARG A 162 -0.79 -58.08 -83.09
CA ARG A 162 -1.53 -58.53 -81.90
C ARG A 162 -1.51 -57.42 -80.85
N SER A 163 -2.68 -57.04 -80.36
CA SER A 163 -2.82 -56.20 -79.17
C SER A 163 -2.36 -57.01 -77.96
N ILE A 164 -1.25 -56.62 -77.35
CA ILE A 164 -0.75 -57.24 -76.11
C ILE A 164 -1.52 -56.60 -74.96
N ALA A 165 -2.33 -57.38 -74.25
CA ALA A 165 -3.03 -56.90 -73.07
C ALA A 165 -2.02 -56.41 -72.03
N PHE A 166 -2.22 -55.19 -71.54
CA PHE A 166 -1.37 -54.50 -70.56
C PHE A 166 -1.40 -55.19 -69.20
N ARG A 167 -0.68 -56.31 -69.08
CA ARG A 167 -0.24 -56.81 -67.78
C ARG A 167 0.84 -55.86 -67.29
N ARG A 168 0.56 -55.10 -66.22
CA ARG A 168 1.63 -54.54 -65.39
C ARG A 168 2.57 -55.70 -65.08
N GLN A 169 3.83 -55.61 -65.49
CA GLN A 169 4.86 -56.54 -65.09
C GLN A 169 5.02 -56.38 -63.57
N ARG A 170 4.24 -57.14 -62.81
CA ARG A 170 4.47 -57.30 -61.38
C ARG A 170 5.65 -58.26 -61.29
N MET A 171 6.78 -57.75 -60.77
CA MET A 171 7.84 -58.61 -60.29
C MET A 171 7.25 -59.37 -59.09
N GLN A 172 6.86 -60.62 -59.29
CA GLN A 172 6.72 -61.58 -58.20
C GLN A 172 8.13 -62.08 -57.91
N ILE A 173 8.70 -61.62 -56.79
CA ILE A 173 9.92 -62.20 -56.25
C ILE A 173 9.44 -63.36 -55.38
N ASP A 174 9.17 -64.49 -56.00
CA ASP A 174 8.72 -65.69 -55.28
C ASP A 174 9.92 -66.47 -54.70
N GLU A 175 11.16 -66.05 -54.99
CA GLU A 175 12.39 -66.63 -54.44
C GLU A 175 13.54 -65.59 -54.43
N PRO A 176 14.37 -65.50 -53.36
CA PRO A 176 15.61 -64.75 -53.43
C PRO A 176 16.52 -65.36 -54.51
N VAL A 177 17.21 -64.50 -55.27
CA VAL A 177 18.17 -64.93 -56.30
C VAL A 177 19.15 -65.94 -55.68
N PRO A 178 19.40 -67.10 -56.30
CA PRO A 178 20.33 -68.08 -55.77
C PRO A 178 21.71 -67.43 -55.59
N PRO A 179 22.43 -67.71 -54.49
CA PRO A 179 23.74 -67.13 -54.25
C PRO A 179 24.64 -67.49 -55.42
N SER A 180 25.23 -66.46 -56.02
CA SER A 180 26.23 -66.64 -57.08
C SER A 180 27.41 -67.43 -56.51
N GLU A 181 27.56 -68.69 -56.91
CA GLU A 181 28.75 -69.52 -56.61
C GLU A 181 29.99 -69.12 -57.43
N VAL A 182 29.95 -67.97 -58.09
CA VAL A 182 31.15 -67.38 -58.67
C VAL A 182 31.85 -66.58 -57.57
N SER A 183 32.90 -67.18 -57.00
CA SER A 183 33.99 -66.44 -56.35
C SER A 183 34.70 -65.60 -57.43
N SER A 184 34.06 -64.54 -57.88
CA SER A 184 34.63 -63.60 -58.84
C SER A 184 35.57 -62.66 -58.07
N TYR A 185 36.86 -62.98 -58.20
CA TYR A 185 38.07 -62.15 -58.17
C TYR A 185 37.98 -60.75 -57.54
N PRO A 186 39.01 -60.33 -56.76
CA PRO A 186 39.08 -58.97 -56.24
C PRO A 186 39.10 -58.00 -57.43
N VAL A 187 37.98 -57.33 -57.65
CA VAL A 187 37.92 -56.15 -58.51
C VAL A 187 38.72 -55.08 -57.76
N PRO A 188 39.82 -54.55 -58.31
CA PRO A 188 40.45 -53.37 -57.74
C PRO A 188 39.40 -52.26 -57.79
N GLN A 189 38.91 -51.84 -56.63
CA GLN A 189 38.12 -50.62 -56.57
C GLN A 189 39.04 -49.49 -57.04
N PRO A 190 38.59 -48.62 -57.96
CA PRO A 190 39.32 -47.39 -58.21
C PRO A 190 39.42 -46.64 -56.87
N ASP A 191 40.60 -46.11 -56.56
CA ASP A 191 40.80 -45.19 -55.43
C ASP A 191 39.89 -43.98 -55.66
N ASP A 192 38.65 -44.08 -55.18
CA ASP A 192 37.70 -43.00 -55.19
C ASP A 192 38.06 -42.07 -54.03
N PRO A 193 38.54 -40.84 -54.30
CA PRO A 193 38.98 -39.91 -53.27
C PRO A 193 37.84 -39.42 -52.37
N TYR A 194 36.60 -39.89 -52.57
CA TYR A 194 35.43 -39.53 -51.78
C TYR A 194 34.74 -40.71 -51.07
N ILE A 195 35.35 -41.90 -51.03
CA ILE A 195 34.94 -42.93 -50.08
C ILE A 195 35.66 -42.61 -48.77
N ALA A 196 35.12 -41.64 -48.03
CA ALA A 196 35.48 -41.51 -46.62
C ALA A 196 35.20 -42.87 -45.98
N ASP A 197 36.23 -43.46 -45.35
CA ASP A 197 36.11 -44.75 -44.67
C ASP A 197 34.92 -44.65 -43.72
N LEU A 198 33.86 -45.41 -43.99
CA LEU A 198 32.57 -45.24 -43.31
C LEU A 198 32.73 -45.37 -41.79
N LEU A 199 33.75 -46.13 -41.36
CA LEU A 199 34.23 -46.23 -39.99
C LEU A 199 34.75 -44.90 -39.46
N GLN A 200 35.62 -44.21 -40.20
CA GLN A 200 36.13 -42.89 -39.81
C GLN A 200 35.02 -41.83 -39.74
N VAL A 201 34.04 -41.88 -40.65
CA VAL A 201 32.86 -41.00 -40.60
C VAL A 201 32.00 -41.32 -39.37
N ALA A 202 31.80 -42.59 -39.06
CA ALA A 202 31.08 -43.03 -37.86
C ALA A 202 31.81 -42.64 -36.57
N ASP A 203 33.14 -42.80 -36.51
CA ASP A 203 33.96 -42.43 -35.36
C ASP A 203 33.96 -40.91 -35.12
N ASN A 204 34.10 -40.12 -36.19
CA ASN A 204 33.95 -38.66 -36.11
C ASN A 204 32.56 -38.28 -35.62
N ARG A 205 31.51 -38.96 -36.10
CA ARG A 205 30.14 -38.72 -35.65
C ARG A 205 29.91 -39.11 -34.19
N ILE A 206 30.53 -40.20 -33.73
CA ILE A 206 30.50 -40.62 -32.33
C ILE A 206 31.20 -39.58 -31.46
N GLN A 207 32.36 -39.06 -31.87
CA GLN A 207 33.06 -37.99 -31.15
C GLN A 207 32.24 -36.70 -31.08
N GLU A 208 31.63 -36.28 -32.18
CA GLU A 208 30.73 -35.12 -32.21
C GLU A 208 29.57 -35.30 -31.23
N LEU A 209 28.90 -36.46 -31.28
CA LEU A 209 27.78 -36.76 -30.37
C LEU A 209 28.25 -36.83 -28.91
N GLN A 210 29.43 -37.36 -28.63
CA GLN A 210 30.02 -37.36 -27.28
C GLN A 210 30.31 -35.95 -26.78
N GLN A 211 30.84 -35.06 -27.64
CA GLN A 211 31.05 -33.66 -27.30
C GLN A 211 29.72 -32.92 -27.08
N GLU A 212 28.71 -33.17 -27.91
CA GLU A 212 27.37 -32.61 -27.72
C GLU A 212 26.75 -33.07 -26.40
N VAL A 213 26.86 -34.35 -26.06
CA VAL A 213 26.40 -34.90 -24.77
C VAL A 213 27.12 -34.23 -23.61
N HIS A 214 28.44 -34.04 -23.70
CA HIS A 214 29.20 -33.38 -22.66
C HIS A 214 28.79 -31.91 -22.47
N GLN A 215 28.63 -31.16 -23.57
CA GLN A 215 28.15 -29.77 -23.53
C GLN A 215 26.72 -29.68 -22.98
N LEU A 216 25.85 -30.63 -23.30
CA LEU A 216 24.50 -30.69 -22.75
C LEU A 216 24.51 -31.00 -21.25
N GLN A 217 25.41 -31.89 -20.79
CA GLN A 217 25.59 -32.18 -19.37
C GLN A 217 26.09 -30.96 -18.59
N GLU A 218 27.06 -30.20 -19.13
CA GLU A 218 27.54 -28.96 -18.51
C GLU A 218 26.43 -27.89 -18.44
N LYS A 219 25.67 -27.71 -19.52
CA LYS A 219 24.53 -26.80 -19.55
C LYS A 219 23.45 -27.20 -18.54
N LEU A 220 23.17 -28.50 -18.43
CA LEU A 220 22.21 -29.03 -17.47
C LEU A 220 22.69 -28.79 -16.04
N ALA A 221 23.97 -29.06 -15.74
CA ALA A 221 24.54 -28.78 -14.42
C ALA A 221 24.51 -27.29 -14.04
N MET A 222 24.78 -26.40 -15.00
CA MET A 222 24.67 -24.94 -14.84
C MET A 222 23.22 -24.49 -14.58
N MET A 223 22.25 -25.06 -15.31
CA MET A 223 20.84 -24.79 -15.08
C MET A 223 20.38 -25.32 -13.71
N GLU A 224 20.79 -26.52 -13.34
CA GLU A 224 20.51 -27.10 -12.03
C GLU A 224 21.10 -26.28 -10.88
N SER A 225 22.33 -25.76 -11.00
CA SER A 225 22.88 -24.85 -9.99
C SER A 225 22.09 -23.56 -9.91
N GLY A 226 21.69 -22.97 -11.04
CA GLY A 226 20.85 -21.77 -11.06
C GLY A 226 19.49 -21.99 -10.38
N VAL A 227 18.85 -23.14 -10.61
CA VAL A 227 17.59 -23.52 -9.94
C VAL A 227 17.81 -23.70 -8.43
N ARG A 228 18.91 -24.35 -8.02
CA ARG A 228 19.25 -24.51 -6.59
C ARG A 228 19.48 -23.15 -5.91
N ASP A 229 20.21 -22.25 -6.56
CA ASP A 229 20.50 -20.91 -6.03
C ASP A 229 19.23 -20.07 -5.93
N TYR A 230 18.36 -20.12 -6.94
CA TYR A 230 17.06 -19.45 -6.91
C TYR A 230 16.16 -19.99 -5.80
N SER A 231 16.06 -21.32 -5.68
CA SER A 231 15.28 -21.97 -4.62
C SER A 231 15.83 -21.61 -3.22
N LYS A 232 17.16 -21.55 -3.06
CA LYS A 232 17.79 -21.11 -1.82
C LYS A 232 17.49 -19.63 -1.52
N GLN A 233 17.42 -18.77 -2.54
CA GLN A 233 17.05 -17.37 -2.38
C GLN A 233 15.60 -17.22 -1.95
N GLU A 234 14.66 -17.94 -2.58
CA GLU A 234 13.24 -17.95 -2.18
C GLU A 234 13.06 -18.43 -0.74
N LEU A 235 13.74 -19.51 -0.34
CA LEU A 235 13.70 -20.01 1.03
C LEU A 235 14.20 -18.97 2.04
N ASN A 236 15.27 -18.22 1.71
CA ASN A 236 15.76 -17.15 2.57
C ASN A 236 14.77 -15.99 2.71
N LEU A 237 14.08 -15.62 1.63
CA LEU A 237 13.05 -14.58 1.68
C LEU A 237 11.86 -15.01 2.53
N CYS A 238 11.38 -16.24 2.33
CA CYS A 238 10.30 -16.82 3.12
C CYS A 238 10.67 -16.91 4.60
N GLN A 239 11.90 -17.31 4.93
CA GLN A 239 12.38 -17.37 6.31
C GLN A 239 12.42 -15.99 6.98
N LYS A 240 12.91 -14.96 6.27
CA LYS A 240 12.89 -13.58 6.78
C LYS A 240 11.47 -13.06 7.01
N GLU A 241 10.55 -13.36 6.11
CA GLU A 241 9.15 -12.97 6.26
C GLU A 241 8.49 -13.68 7.44
N LYS A 242 8.80 -14.97 7.63
CA LYS A 242 8.36 -15.74 8.79
C LYS A 242 8.90 -15.16 10.11
N GLU A 243 10.16 -14.76 10.15
CA GLU A 243 10.76 -14.09 11.31
C GLU A 243 10.06 -12.76 11.61
N ARG A 244 9.85 -11.92 10.58
CA ARG A 244 9.10 -10.66 10.72
C ARG A 244 7.70 -10.87 11.29
N LEU A 245 6.97 -11.85 10.76
CA LEU A 245 5.62 -12.19 11.23
C LEU A 245 5.63 -12.75 12.66
N SER A 246 6.67 -13.49 13.03
CA SER A 246 6.84 -14.01 14.38
C SER A 246 7.08 -12.88 15.39
N ASP A 247 7.90 -11.89 15.04
CA ASP A 247 8.15 -10.72 15.88
C ASP A 247 6.88 -9.86 16.04
N GLU A 248 6.14 -9.65 14.95
CA GLU A 248 4.86 -8.94 14.97
C GLU A 248 3.83 -9.65 15.87
N LEU A 249 3.79 -10.99 15.82
CA LEU A 249 2.92 -11.80 16.68
C LEU A 249 3.33 -11.70 18.16
N LEU A 250 4.63 -11.66 18.45
CA LEU A 250 5.14 -11.49 19.82
C LEU A 250 4.70 -10.15 20.41
N VAL A 251 4.88 -9.06 19.65
CA VAL A 251 4.43 -7.72 20.06
C VAL A 251 2.92 -7.69 20.29
N LYS A 252 2.13 -8.36 19.43
CA LYS A 252 0.68 -8.45 19.61
C LYS A 252 0.30 -9.16 20.91
N SER A 253 0.99 -10.24 21.26
CA SER A 253 0.78 -10.97 22.53
C SER A 253 1.09 -10.09 23.75
N ASP A 254 2.17 -9.32 23.69
CA ASP A 254 2.52 -8.38 24.77
C ASP A 254 1.46 -7.29 24.92
N LEU A 255 0.95 -6.75 23.81
CA LEU A 255 -0.14 -5.78 23.80
C LEU A 255 -1.43 -6.37 24.37
N GLU A 256 -1.80 -7.60 24.01
CA GLU A 256 -2.96 -8.29 24.59
C GLU A 256 -2.85 -8.42 26.11
N THR A 257 -1.65 -8.72 26.61
CA THR A 257 -1.36 -8.79 28.05
C THR A 257 -1.54 -7.43 28.74
N VAL A 258 -1.04 -6.35 28.13
CA VAL A 258 -1.19 -4.97 28.64
C VAL A 258 -2.66 -4.54 28.63
N VAL A 259 -3.40 -4.86 27.56
CA VAL A 259 -4.84 -4.58 27.46
C VAL A 259 -5.60 -5.28 28.59
N HIS A 260 -5.28 -6.55 28.86
CA HIS A 260 -5.91 -7.28 29.95
C HIS A 260 -5.62 -6.66 31.32
N GLN A 261 -4.38 -6.20 31.57
CA GLN A 261 -4.02 -5.48 32.80
C GLN A 261 -4.78 -4.15 32.93
N LEU A 262 -4.89 -3.38 31.85
CA LEU A 262 -5.64 -2.13 31.83
C LEU A 262 -7.14 -2.34 32.08
N GLU A 263 -7.73 -3.41 31.54
CA GLU A 263 -9.12 -3.76 31.81
C GLU A 263 -9.36 -4.15 33.28
N GLN A 264 -8.43 -4.87 33.91
CA GLN A 264 -8.50 -5.17 35.33
C GLN A 264 -8.41 -3.91 36.20
N GLU A 265 -7.47 -3.01 35.91
CA GLU A 265 -7.35 -1.73 36.63
C GLU A 265 -8.57 -0.83 36.41
N LYS A 266 -9.11 -0.78 35.19
CA LYS A 266 -10.37 -0.08 34.88
C LYS A 266 -11.52 -0.62 35.73
N GLN A 267 -11.68 -1.94 35.83
CA GLN A 267 -12.73 -2.54 36.67
C GLN A 267 -12.53 -2.18 38.16
N ARG A 268 -11.30 -2.24 38.65
CA ARG A 268 -10.96 -1.88 40.04
C ARG A 268 -11.26 -0.42 40.34
N LEU A 269 -10.85 0.50 39.46
CA LEU A 269 -11.15 1.93 39.58
C LEU A 269 -12.65 2.20 39.50
N SER A 270 -13.37 1.55 38.58
CA SER A 270 -14.83 1.71 38.44
C SER A 270 -15.56 1.31 39.73
N LYS A 271 -15.19 0.19 40.35
CA LYS A 271 -15.74 -0.23 41.66
C LYS A 271 -15.45 0.81 42.75
N LYS A 272 -14.27 1.42 42.71
CA LYS A 272 -13.90 2.47 43.66
C LYS A 272 -14.72 3.75 43.46
N VAL A 273 -14.95 4.16 42.21
CA VAL A 273 -15.84 5.29 41.88
C VAL A 273 -17.27 5.02 42.33
N GLU A 274 -17.82 3.81 42.12
CA GLU A 274 -19.14 3.44 42.64
C GLU A 274 -19.20 3.52 44.16
N SER A 275 -18.18 3.03 44.87
CA SER A 275 -18.11 3.14 46.33
C SER A 275 -18.11 4.60 46.80
N PHE A 276 -17.37 5.47 46.11
CA PHE A 276 -17.36 6.90 46.42
C PHE A 276 -18.70 7.56 46.13
N ALA A 277 -19.36 7.23 45.02
CA ALA A 277 -20.69 7.73 44.69
C ALA A 277 -21.74 7.31 45.74
N VAL A 278 -21.62 6.13 46.33
CA VAL A 278 -22.48 5.72 47.46
C VAL A 278 -22.18 6.55 48.71
N THR A 279 -20.90 6.75 49.06
CA THR A 279 -20.54 7.58 50.21
C THR A 279 -20.98 9.04 50.05
N GLU A 280 -20.85 9.60 48.84
CA GLU A 280 -21.30 10.95 48.52
C GLU A 280 -22.82 11.08 48.70
N ARG A 281 -23.61 10.12 48.20
CA ARG A 281 -25.06 10.09 48.43
C ARG A 281 -25.40 10.02 49.91
N GLN A 282 -24.70 9.19 50.68
CA GLN A 282 -24.90 9.06 52.13
C GLN A 282 -24.63 10.39 52.86
N LEU A 283 -23.51 11.05 52.53
CA LEU A 283 -23.16 12.36 53.07
C LEU A 283 -24.18 13.43 52.67
N THR A 284 -24.66 13.40 51.43
CA THR A 284 -25.69 14.35 50.96
C THR A 284 -27.00 14.18 51.74
N LEU A 285 -27.44 12.94 51.93
CA LEU A 285 -28.61 12.63 52.76
C LEU A 285 -28.41 13.07 54.21
N GLU A 286 -27.20 12.92 54.76
CA GLU A 286 -26.88 13.37 56.11
C GLU A 286 -26.87 14.91 56.22
N VAL A 287 -26.36 15.62 55.22
CA VAL A 287 -26.46 17.09 55.15
C VAL A 287 -27.91 17.55 55.07
N GLU A 288 -28.75 16.86 54.28
CA GLU A 288 -30.20 17.14 54.25
C GLU A 288 -30.87 16.86 55.60
N ARG A 289 -30.55 15.73 56.24
CA ARG A 289 -31.04 15.38 57.58
C ARG A 289 -30.64 16.43 58.61
N MET A 290 -29.37 16.85 58.59
CA MET A 290 -28.84 17.91 59.46
C MET A 290 -29.54 19.26 59.19
N ARG A 291 -29.83 19.61 57.92
CA ARG A 291 -30.64 20.80 57.56
C ARG A 291 -32.06 20.72 58.11
N LEU A 292 -32.65 19.52 58.12
CA LEU A 292 -33.99 19.22 58.62
C LEU A 292 -34.07 19.25 60.15
N GLU A 293 -33.15 18.59 60.85
CA GLU A 293 -33.10 18.49 62.32
C GLU A 293 -32.60 19.79 62.97
N HIS A 294 -31.59 20.45 62.41
CA HIS A 294 -31.00 21.67 62.97
C HIS A 294 -31.61 22.96 62.41
N GLY A 295 -32.75 22.87 61.71
CA GLY A 295 -33.65 24.00 61.52
C GLY A 295 -33.21 25.07 60.50
N ILE A 296 -32.73 24.68 59.32
CA ILE A 296 -32.72 25.58 58.13
C ILE A 296 -33.95 25.30 57.25
N LYS A 297 -35.08 24.96 57.89
CA LYS A 297 -36.40 25.09 57.29
C LYS A 297 -37.08 26.33 57.87
N ARG A 298 -36.69 27.50 57.37
CA ARG A 298 -37.55 28.69 57.44
C ARG A 298 -38.05 29.01 56.04
N ARG A 299 -39.19 28.40 55.72
CA ARG A 299 -40.24 29.12 54.99
C ARG A 299 -40.52 30.39 55.82
N ASP A 300 -40.53 31.53 55.14
CA ASP A 300 -40.97 32.84 55.63
C ASP A 300 -40.12 33.47 56.77
N ARG A 301 -38.97 34.07 56.41
CA ARG A 301 -38.44 35.22 57.15
C ARG A 301 -37.57 36.09 56.25
N SER A 302 -37.82 37.39 56.33
CA SER A 302 -37.29 38.52 55.54
C SER A 302 -35.92 38.33 54.89
N PRO A 303 -35.70 38.87 53.67
CA PRO A 303 -34.44 38.70 52.94
C PRO A 303 -33.27 39.10 53.84
N SER A 304 -32.31 38.18 54.00
CA SER A 304 -31.14 38.44 54.82
C SER A 304 -30.25 39.49 54.15
N ARG A 305 -29.37 40.17 54.91
CA ARG A 305 -28.33 41.04 54.31
C ARG A 305 -27.51 40.32 53.24
N LEU A 306 -27.37 39.00 53.36
CA LEU A 306 -26.68 38.17 52.38
C LEU A 306 -27.51 38.00 51.10
N ASP A 307 -28.83 37.90 51.19
CA ASP A 307 -29.70 37.87 50.00
C ASP A 307 -29.72 39.21 49.27
N THR A 308 -29.72 40.34 50.00
CA THR A 308 -29.60 41.66 49.38
C THR A 308 -28.24 41.82 48.69
N PHE A 309 -27.18 41.30 49.30
CA PHE A 309 -25.84 41.31 48.72
C PHE A 309 -25.74 40.39 47.50
N LEU A 310 -26.24 39.17 47.58
CA LEU A 310 -26.29 38.22 46.46
C LEU A 310 -27.11 38.78 45.30
N LYS A 311 -28.27 39.39 45.59
CA LYS A 311 -29.08 40.06 44.57
C LYS A 311 -28.35 41.25 43.94
N GLY A 312 -27.59 42.03 44.71
CA GLY A 312 -26.74 43.09 44.18
C GLY A 312 -25.64 42.56 43.25
N ILE A 313 -24.99 41.46 43.63
CA ILE A 313 -23.98 40.80 42.78
C ILE A 313 -24.60 40.18 41.53
N GLU A 314 -25.81 39.64 41.63
CA GLU A 314 -26.58 39.13 40.49
C GLU A 314 -26.99 40.26 39.53
N GLU A 315 -27.42 41.40 40.05
CA GLU A 315 -27.76 42.59 39.28
C GLU A 315 -26.52 43.18 38.59
N GLU A 316 -25.36 43.22 39.26
CA GLU A 316 -24.08 43.64 38.67
C GLU A 316 -23.63 42.67 37.56
N ARG A 317 -23.68 41.35 37.81
CA ARG A 317 -23.38 40.33 36.80
C ARG A 317 -24.28 40.48 35.57
N ASP A 318 -25.58 40.67 35.78
CA ASP A 318 -26.56 40.81 34.70
C ASP A 318 -26.39 42.13 33.94
N TYR A 319 -25.98 43.19 34.63
CA TYR A 319 -25.58 44.47 34.01
C TYR A 319 -24.36 44.29 33.09
N TYR A 320 -23.27 43.69 33.59
CA TYR A 320 -22.07 43.47 32.78
C TYR A 320 -22.31 42.52 31.63
N LYS A 321 -23.18 41.51 31.79
CA LYS A 321 -23.60 40.64 30.70
C LYS A 321 -24.35 41.41 29.59
N LYS A 322 -25.31 42.27 29.97
CA LYS A 322 -26.03 43.12 29.00
C LYS A 322 -25.11 44.14 28.32
N GLU A 323 -24.16 44.71 29.05
CA GLU A 323 -23.19 45.66 28.48
C GLU A 323 -22.22 44.96 27.52
N LEU A 324 -21.80 43.73 27.84
CA LEU A 324 -21.00 42.89 26.96
C LEU A 324 -21.76 42.53 25.68
N GLU A 325 -23.04 42.14 25.78
CA GLU A 325 -23.91 41.89 24.63
C GLU A 325 -24.09 43.15 23.77
N ARG A 326 -24.25 44.34 24.40
CA ARG A 326 -24.29 45.64 23.70
C ARG A 326 -22.99 45.95 22.97
N LEU A 327 -21.86 45.79 23.64
CA LEU A 327 -20.53 46.02 23.06
C LEU A 327 -20.26 45.05 21.92
N GLN A 328 -20.64 43.79 22.07
CA GLN A 328 -20.55 42.77 21.04
C GLN A 328 -21.45 43.12 19.83
N HIS A 329 -22.67 43.63 20.06
CA HIS A 329 -23.53 44.14 18.98
C HIS A 329 -22.95 45.38 18.28
N ILE A 330 -22.27 46.27 18.99
CA ILE A 330 -21.58 47.43 18.39
C ILE A 330 -20.37 46.98 17.55
N ILE A 331 -19.59 46.02 18.06
CA ILE A 331 -18.45 45.43 17.35
C ILE A 331 -18.95 44.70 16.09
N GLN A 332 -20.02 43.91 16.21
CA GLN A 332 -20.61 43.17 15.09
C GLN A 332 -21.23 44.11 14.04
N ARG A 333 -21.84 45.23 14.45
CA ARG A 333 -22.27 46.30 13.52
C ARG A 333 -21.11 46.99 12.81
N ARG A 334 -19.95 47.13 13.46
CA ARG A 334 -18.71 47.61 12.81
C ARG A 334 -18.10 46.58 11.87
N SER A 335 -18.26 45.29 12.15
CA SER A 335 -17.78 44.19 11.29
C SER A 335 -18.67 43.91 10.07
N CYS A 336 -19.92 44.39 10.03
CA CYS A 336 -20.86 44.19 8.92
C CYS A 336 -21.20 45.46 8.11
N SER A 337 -20.34 46.47 8.11
CA SER A 337 -20.45 47.63 7.20
C SER A 337 -19.27 47.67 6.22
N THR A 338 -19.10 46.60 5.45
CA THR A 338 -18.21 46.60 4.27
C THR A 338 -19.03 47.00 3.06
N SER A 339 -19.13 48.30 2.80
CA SER A 339 -19.01 48.88 1.45
C SER A 339 -19.32 50.39 1.44
N TYR A 340 -18.50 51.10 0.66
CA TYR A 340 -18.60 52.48 0.19
C TYR A 340 -18.13 53.64 1.10
N SER A 341 -16.93 54.11 0.72
CA SER A 341 -16.58 55.52 0.46
C SER A 341 -15.79 56.32 1.51
N ALA A 342 -14.94 57.19 0.93
CA ALA A 342 -14.43 58.45 1.47
C ALA A 342 -13.22 58.41 2.42
N ARG A 343 -12.05 58.41 1.77
CA ARG A 343 -10.89 59.24 2.06
C ARG A 343 -11.25 60.57 2.75
N GLU A 344 -10.84 60.78 4.00
CA GLU A 344 -10.50 62.10 4.53
C GLU A 344 -9.67 62.06 5.83
N LYS A 345 -8.93 63.15 6.05
CA LYS A 345 -7.77 63.30 6.95
C LYS A 345 -8.15 63.70 8.38
N SER A 346 -7.37 63.17 9.33
CA SER A 346 -6.81 63.78 10.57
C SER A 346 -7.70 64.35 11.69
N SER A 347 -7.55 63.83 12.92
CA SER A 347 -7.15 64.63 14.11
C SER A 347 -6.73 63.77 15.33
N ILE A 348 -5.44 63.81 15.63
CA ILE A 348 -4.77 63.86 16.95
C ILE A 348 -5.63 63.59 18.21
N PHE A 349 -5.30 62.51 18.93
CA PHE A 349 -5.12 62.54 20.38
C PHE A 349 -3.90 61.69 20.75
N ARG A 350 -2.92 62.31 21.42
CA ARG A 350 -1.76 61.64 22.00
C ARG A 350 -2.14 61.10 23.37
N THR A 351 -1.81 59.84 23.65
CA THR A 351 -1.27 59.39 24.94
C THR A 351 -0.13 58.39 24.69
N PRO A 352 0.86 58.32 25.59
CA PRO A 352 2.15 57.70 25.31
C PRO A 352 2.21 56.29 25.90
N GLU A 353 2.36 55.28 25.05
CA GLU A 353 3.11 54.04 25.34
C GLU A 353 3.24 53.25 24.04
N LYS A 354 4.34 53.53 23.32
CA LYS A 354 4.74 52.76 22.14
C LYS A 354 5.46 51.50 22.63
N GLY A 355 4.74 50.38 22.63
CA GLY A 355 5.30 49.04 22.78
C GLY A 355 4.63 48.09 21.79
N ASP A 356 5.35 47.75 20.72
CA ASP A 356 5.30 46.54 19.89
C ASP A 356 4.00 45.93 19.32
N TYR A 357 2.80 46.46 19.57
CA TYR A 357 1.56 45.86 19.06
C TYR A 357 1.48 45.77 17.53
N ASN A 358 2.14 46.67 16.80
CA ASN A 358 2.18 46.60 15.33
C ASN A 358 2.95 45.37 14.83
N SER A 359 4.01 44.96 15.53
CA SER A 359 4.79 43.76 15.18
C SER A 359 3.97 42.50 15.43
N GLU A 360 3.29 42.44 16.57
CA GLU A 360 2.39 41.34 16.94
C GLU A 360 1.19 41.24 15.99
N ILE A 361 0.57 42.36 15.62
CA ILE A 361 -0.50 42.40 14.61
C ILE A 361 0.01 41.93 13.24
N HIS A 362 1.21 42.33 12.83
CA HIS A 362 1.82 41.85 11.58
C HIS A 362 2.20 40.37 11.63
N GLN A 363 2.55 39.83 12.79
CA GLN A 363 2.81 38.42 12.97
C GLN A 363 1.51 37.60 12.90
N ILE A 364 0.48 37.99 13.65
CA ILE A 364 -0.84 37.35 13.63
C ILE A 364 -1.45 37.40 12.22
N THR A 365 -1.26 38.51 11.49
CA THR A 365 -1.73 38.64 10.10
C THR A 365 -1.04 37.63 9.18
N ARG A 366 0.28 37.45 9.33
CA ARG A 366 1.05 36.48 8.54
C ARG A 366 0.66 35.04 8.86
N GLU A 367 0.51 34.71 10.15
CA GLU A 367 0.08 33.39 10.60
C GLU A 367 -1.34 33.08 10.10
N ARG A 368 -2.25 34.05 10.15
CA ARG A 368 -3.60 33.93 9.57
C ARG A 368 -3.56 33.70 8.06
N ASP A 369 -2.75 34.45 7.32
CA ASP A 369 -2.62 34.27 5.86
C ASP A 369 -1.96 32.92 5.50
N GLU A 370 -1.11 32.38 6.37
CA GLU A 370 -0.48 31.08 6.20
C GLU A 370 -1.44 29.92 6.49
N LEU A 371 -2.23 30.03 7.57
CA LEU A 371 -3.31 29.09 7.86
C LEU A 371 -4.39 29.13 6.77
N GLN A 372 -4.72 30.31 6.25
CA GLN A 372 -5.65 30.45 5.12
C GLN A 372 -5.13 29.70 3.89
N ARG A 373 -3.86 29.90 3.51
CA ARG A 373 -3.22 29.18 2.40
C ARG A 373 -3.16 27.66 2.63
N MET A 374 -2.99 27.22 3.88
CA MET A 374 -3.00 25.81 4.23
C MET A 374 -4.40 25.22 4.08
N LEU A 375 -5.43 25.92 4.54
CA LEU A 375 -6.83 25.53 4.37
C LEU A 375 -7.23 25.43 2.90
N GLU A 376 -6.86 26.40 2.07
CA GLU A 376 -7.11 26.36 0.62
C GLU A 376 -6.47 25.12 -0.04
N ARG A 377 -5.30 24.68 0.43
CA ARG A 377 -4.66 23.44 -0.04
C ARG A 377 -5.43 22.20 0.41
N PHE A 378 -5.88 22.16 1.67
CA PHE A 378 -6.69 21.06 2.17
C PHE A 378 -8.04 20.97 1.45
N GLU A 379 -8.69 22.10 1.17
CA GLU A 379 -9.91 22.15 0.37
C GLU A 379 -9.68 21.57 -1.02
N LYS A 380 -8.60 21.98 -1.69
CA LYS A 380 -8.23 21.41 -3.00
C LYS A 380 -7.96 19.90 -2.94
N TYR A 381 -7.23 19.43 -1.92
CA TYR A 381 -7.03 17.98 -1.73
C TYR A 381 -8.35 17.24 -1.48
N MET A 382 -9.27 17.84 -0.73
CA MET A 382 -10.60 17.28 -0.51
C MET A 382 -11.41 17.20 -1.81
N GLU A 383 -11.33 18.22 -2.68
CA GLU A 383 -11.95 18.20 -4.01
C GLU A 383 -11.39 17.08 -4.89
N ASP A 384 -10.07 16.90 -4.91
CA ASP A 384 -9.41 15.83 -5.67
C ASP A 384 -9.82 14.44 -5.17
N ILE A 385 -9.88 14.24 -3.84
CA ILE A 385 -10.36 12.98 -3.24
C ILE A 385 -11.83 12.74 -3.63
N GLN A 386 -12.68 13.75 -3.54
CA GLN A 386 -14.09 13.63 -3.94
C GLN A 386 -14.24 13.29 -5.42
N SER A 387 -13.41 13.86 -6.30
CA SER A 387 -13.37 13.55 -7.73
C SER A 387 -12.97 12.09 -7.97
N ASN A 388 -11.91 11.62 -7.30
CA ASN A 388 -11.45 10.24 -7.39
C ASN A 388 -12.50 9.25 -6.90
N VAL A 389 -13.19 9.53 -5.79
CA VAL A 389 -14.29 8.69 -5.29
C VAL A 389 -15.44 8.61 -6.30
N LYS A 390 -15.79 9.72 -6.96
CA LYS A 390 -16.81 9.72 -8.02
C LYS A 390 -16.39 8.86 -9.21
N LEU A 391 -15.13 8.98 -9.66
CA LEU A 391 -14.59 8.18 -10.76
C LEU A 391 -14.58 6.68 -10.41
N LEU A 392 -14.03 6.32 -9.25
CA LEU A 392 -14.01 4.93 -8.78
C LEU A 392 -15.42 4.35 -8.58
N THR A 393 -16.38 5.17 -8.15
CA THR A 393 -17.78 4.77 -8.06
C THR A 393 -18.36 4.46 -9.44
N ALA A 394 -18.10 5.32 -10.43
CA ALA A 394 -18.54 5.09 -11.80
C ALA A 394 -17.89 3.84 -12.44
N GLU A 395 -16.60 3.62 -12.19
CA GLU A 395 -15.90 2.41 -12.65
C GLU A 395 -16.44 1.15 -11.99
N ARG A 396 -16.69 1.18 -10.68
CA ARG A 396 -17.31 0.09 -9.93
C ARG A 396 -18.71 -0.22 -10.46
N ASP A 397 -19.53 0.79 -10.73
CA ASP A 397 -20.87 0.61 -11.27
C ASP A 397 -20.84 0.02 -12.68
N LYS A 398 -19.92 0.49 -13.54
CA LYS A 398 -19.70 -0.08 -14.87
C LYS A 398 -19.27 -1.54 -14.80
N LEU A 399 -18.34 -1.88 -13.92
CA LEU A 399 -17.87 -3.25 -13.75
C LEU A 399 -18.97 -4.15 -13.19
N SER A 400 -19.81 -3.62 -12.29
CA SER A 400 -20.98 -4.35 -11.77
C SER A 400 -21.99 -4.67 -12.87
N VAL A 401 -22.23 -3.75 -13.81
CA VAL A 401 -23.09 -4.01 -14.98
C VAL A 401 -22.49 -5.11 -15.85
N LEU A 402 -21.22 -5.00 -16.24
CA LEU A 402 -20.53 -6.01 -17.05
C LEU A 402 -20.51 -7.39 -16.39
N TYR A 403 -20.34 -7.43 -15.06
CA TYR A 403 -20.38 -8.67 -14.30
C TYR A 403 -21.76 -9.33 -14.34
N ASN A 404 -22.83 -8.53 -14.16
CA ASN A 404 -24.20 -9.03 -14.24
C ASN A 404 -24.52 -9.53 -15.66
N GLU A 405 -24.13 -8.79 -16.70
CA GLU A 405 -24.28 -9.21 -18.10
C GLU A 405 -23.58 -10.55 -18.38
N ALA A 406 -22.30 -10.69 -17.97
CA ALA A 406 -21.57 -11.94 -18.12
C ALA A 406 -22.21 -13.11 -17.34
N GLN A 407 -22.77 -12.83 -16.16
CA GLN A 407 -23.45 -13.84 -15.36
C GLN A 407 -24.78 -14.28 -15.99
N GLU A 408 -25.52 -13.35 -16.60
CA GLU A 408 -26.72 -13.63 -17.39
C GLU A 408 -26.38 -14.48 -18.62
N GLU A 409 -25.32 -14.14 -19.38
CA GLU A 409 -24.85 -14.92 -20.52
C GLU A 409 -24.43 -16.36 -20.12
N LEU A 410 -23.67 -16.50 -19.03
CA LEU A 410 -23.33 -17.83 -18.50
C LEU A 410 -24.56 -18.63 -18.09
N SER A 411 -25.58 -17.97 -17.54
CA SER A 411 -26.84 -18.61 -17.19
C SER A 411 -27.65 -19.02 -18.43
N ALA A 412 -27.59 -18.22 -19.51
CA ALA A 412 -28.23 -18.51 -20.78
C ALA A 412 -27.57 -19.72 -21.47
N LEU A 413 -26.23 -19.75 -21.54
CA LEU A 413 -25.47 -20.87 -22.08
C LEU A 413 -25.71 -22.18 -21.32
N ARG A 414 -25.84 -22.12 -19.99
CA ARG A 414 -26.22 -23.29 -19.17
C ARG A 414 -27.65 -23.77 -19.46
N LYS A 415 -28.59 -22.87 -19.75
CA LYS A 415 -29.96 -23.22 -20.16
C LYS A 415 -30.02 -23.77 -21.58
N GLU A 416 -29.20 -23.26 -22.49
CA GLU A 416 -29.10 -23.75 -23.87
C GLU A 416 -28.46 -25.15 -23.93
N SER A 417 -27.46 -25.41 -23.07
CA SER A 417 -26.87 -26.73 -22.83
C SER A 417 -27.87 -27.75 -22.28
N THR A 418 -28.91 -27.32 -21.57
CA THR A 418 -29.96 -28.20 -21.03
C THR A 418 -31.16 -28.35 -21.97
N GLN A 419 -31.35 -27.46 -22.96
CA GLN A 419 -32.41 -27.55 -23.97
C GLN A 419 -31.99 -28.25 -25.27
N THR A 420 -30.69 -28.49 -25.50
CA THR A 420 -30.21 -29.31 -26.63
C THR A 420 -30.29 -30.80 -26.30
N THR A 421 -31.50 -31.33 -26.31
CA THR A 421 -31.76 -32.78 -26.37
C THR A 421 -31.34 -33.36 -27.73
N ALA A 422 -30.12 -33.89 -27.83
CA ALA A 422 -29.77 -35.10 -28.58
C ALA A 422 -28.27 -35.50 -28.41
N PRO A 423 -27.94 -36.80 -28.20
CA PRO A 423 -28.59 -37.74 -27.30
C PRO A 423 -27.54 -38.52 -26.47
N HIS A 424 -27.81 -38.69 -25.18
CA HIS A 424 -27.08 -39.60 -24.27
C HIS A 424 -26.85 -41.03 -24.85
N ASN A 425 -27.67 -41.45 -25.81
CA ASN A 425 -27.58 -42.73 -26.48
C ASN A 425 -26.34 -42.89 -27.37
N ILE A 426 -25.87 -41.83 -28.04
CA ILE A 426 -24.67 -41.92 -28.90
C ILE A 426 -23.41 -42.01 -28.03
N VAL A 427 -23.34 -41.22 -26.96
CA VAL A 427 -22.22 -41.28 -26.01
C VAL A 427 -22.16 -42.65 -25.33
N SER A 428 -23.31 -43.21 -24.91
CA SER A 428 -23.35 -44.55 -24.31
C SER A 428 -22.99 -45.67 -25.30
N LEU A 429 -23.34 -45.54 -26.58
CA LEU A 429 -22.91 -46.49 -27.62
C LEU A 429 -21.41 -46.42 -27.88
N MET A 430 -20.85 -45.21 -27.95
CA MET A 430 -19.41 -45.01 -28.12
C MET A 430 -18.60 -45.52 -26.92
N GLU A 431 -19.13 -45.39 -25.69
CA GLU A 431 -18.51 -45.95 -24.49
C GLU A 431 -18.47 -47.47 -24.53
N LYS A 432 -19.56 -48.13 -24.96
CA LYS A 432 -19.61 -49.59 -25.12
C LYS A 432 -18.67 -50.10 -26.22
N GLU A 433 -18.59 -49.42 -27.36
CA GLU A 433 -17.65 -49.77 -28.42
C GLU A 433 -16.18 -49.62 -27.98
N LYS A 434 -15.88 -48.55 -27.23
CA LYS A 434 -14.56 -48.34 -26.64
C LYS A 434 -14.19 -49.46 -25.67
N GLU A 435 -15.13 -49.90 -24.84
CA GLU A 435 -14.90 -50.94 -23.84
C GLU A 435 -14.66 -52.33 -24.48
N LEU A 436 -15.40 -52.64 -25.56
CA LEU A 436 -15.17 -53.81 -26.41
C LEU A 436 -13.78 -53.80 -27.05
N ALA A 437 -13.38 -52.68 -27.67
CA ALA A 437 -12.07 -52.54 -28.31
C ALA A 437 -10.91 -52.70 -27.31
N LEU A 438 -11.07 -52.20 -26.08
CA LEU A 438 -10.09 -52.39 -25.00
C LEU A 438 -10.01 -53.85 -24.53
N SER A 439 -11.13 -54.56 -24.48
CA SER A 439 -11.15 -55.99 -24.15
C SER A 439 -10.44 -56.83 -25.20
N ASP A 440 -10.70 -56.56 -26.48
CA ASP A 440 -10.03 -57.25 -27.59
C ASP A 440 -8.52 -56.97 -27.60
N LEU A 441 -8.10 -55.73 -27.35
CA LEU A 441 -6.68 -55.39 -27.23
C LEU A 441 -6.00 -56.17 -26.10
N ARG A 442 -6.64 -56.28 -24.93
CA ARG A 442 -6.12 -57.07 -23.80
C ARG A 442 -6.01 -58.54 -24.15
N ARG A 443 -6.99 -59.11 -24.86
CA ARG A 443 -6.93 -60.50 -25.33
C ARG A 443 -5.76 -60.71 -26.28
N VAL A 444 -5.57 -59.83 -27.25
CA VAL A 444 -4.45 -59.89 -28.21
C VAL A 444 -3.10 -59.74 -27.50
N MET A 445 -3.02 -58.89 -26.48
CA MET A 445 -1.79 -58.79 -25.67
C MET A 445 -1.52 -60.08 -24.90
N ALA A 446 -2.53 -60.69 -24.28
CA ALA A 446 -2.38 -61.96 -23.59
C ALA A 446 -2.01 -63.12 -24.53
N GLU A 447 -2.59 -63.17 -25.73
CA GLU A 447 -2.23 -64.16 -26.77
C GLU A 447 -0.80 -63.92 -27.27
N LYS A 448 -0.39 -62.67 -27.44
CA LYS A 448 0.99 -62.30 -27.80
C LYS A 448 1.99 -62.69 -26.71
N GLU A 449 1.63 -62.51 -25.44
CA GLU A 449 2.45 -62.95 -24.30
C GLU A 449 2.52 -64.47 -24.22
N ALA A 450 1.41 -65.18 -24.38
CA ALA A 450 1.39 -66.64 -24.43
C ALA A 450 2.15 -67.22 -25.62
N LEU A 451 2.17 -66.54 -26.77
CA LEU A 451 2.99 -66.91 -27.92
C LEU A 451 4.47 -66.62 -27.68
N ARG A 452 4.80 -65.54 -26.96
CA ARG A 452 6.17 -65.24 -26.54
C ARG A 452 6.69 -66.31 -25.57
N GLU A 453 5.89 -66.72 -24.60
CA GLU A 453 6.24 -67.80 -23.66
C GLU A 453 6.37 -69.17 -24.32
N LYS A 454 5.77 -69.40 -25.50
CA LYS A 454 5.96 -70.62 -26.29
C LYS A 454 7.16 -70.59 -27.24
N LEU A 455 7.76 -69.41 -27.43
CA LEU A 455 8.94 -69.20 -28.28
C LEU A 455 10.25 -69.09 -27.48
N GLU A 456 10.16 -69.00 -26.15
CA GLU A 456 11.24 -69.27 -25.18
C GLU A 456 11.20 -70.76 -24.78
#